data_AF-A0A8H5HVB7-F1
#
_entry.id   AF-A0A8H5HVB7-F1
#
_cell.length_a   1.000
_cell.length_b   1.000
_cell.length_c   1.000
_cell.angle_alpha   90.00
_cell.angle_beta   90.00
_cell.angle_gamma   90.00
#
_symmetry.space_group_name_H-M   'P 1'
#
loop_
_entity.id
_entity.type
_entity.pdbx_description
1 polymer ?
#
loop_
_entity_poly.entity_id
_entity_poly.type
_entity_poly.pdbx_seq_one_letter_code
_entity_poly.pdbx_strand_id
1 'polypeptide(L)'
;MDGLPRLSVQYASSKDTLGTWLEILPCGILHYGLGRNDIFTSAAQPTAPVLYAYQPWINYLAVHLLLTAAFSAAPSLPTNAELLSSLDLVLFPLDAILRTNAITSTLAHLSPGSQLISPILSHSPLFHFVLGCTASSGGGISAATLGVWNPNWGSGGFTPAFLRKGPRSPFNSILNTLDVWGGGVVAVIYGISTSHIAFHPLVVYLSPYIRVFSLIDTKEIKPLSPLGGKSLAAAALMVLFGVRALSARLQTLPLPPGTAQGKGKI
;
A
#
# COMPACT_ATOMS: atom_id res chain seq x y z
N MET A 1 -4.62 12.08 -23.53
CA MET A 1 -3.76 12.32 -22.35
C MET A 1 -4.03 11.15 -21.45
N ASP A 2 -3.25 10.12 -21.71
CA ASP A 2 -3.66 8.76 -21.42
C ASP A 2 -3.41 8.52 -19.95
N GLY A 3 -4.46 8.07 -19.26
CA GLY A 3 -4.35 7.68 -17.88
C GLY A 3 -3.19 6.70 -17.75
N LEU A 4 -2.40 6.84 -16.68
CA LEU A 4 -1.37 5.88 -16.33
C LEU A 4 -1.92 4.47 -16.58
N PRO A 5 -1.31 3.69 -17.49
CA PRO A 5 -1.80 2.35 -17.78
C PRO A 5 -1.89 1.61 -16.45
N ARG A 6 -3.06 1.04 -16.17
CA ARG A 6 -3.25 0.16 -15.02
C ARG A 6 -2.15 -0.90 -15.08
N LEU A 7 -1.50 -1.15 -13.94
CA LEU A 7 -0.42 -2.13 -13.81
C LEU A 7 -0.76 -3.42 -14.58
N SER A 8 -1.98 -3.94 -14.44
CA SER A 8 -2.46 -5.15 -15.11
C SER A 8 -2.48 -5.12 -16.65
N VAL A 9 -2.61 -3.95 -17.29
CA VAL A 9 -2.68 -3.83 -18.77
C VAL A 9 -1.30 -3.64 -19.39
N GLN A 10 -0.34 -3.08 -18.65
CA GLN A 10 1.02 -2.86 -19.17
C GLN A 10 1.83 -4.17 -19.30
N TYR A 11 1.53 -5.19 -18.49
CA TYR A 11 2.24 -6.49 -18.53
C TYR A 11 1.78 -7.43 -19.65
N ALA A 12 0.55 -7.30 -20.16
CA ALA A 12 -0.02 -8.26 -21.12
C ALA A 12 0.45 -8.06 -22.57
N SER A 13 1.12 -6.93 -22.89
CA SER A 13 1.44 -6.55 -24.28
C SER A 13 2.85 -6.92 -24.75
N SER A 14 3.76 -7.39 -23.88
CA SER A 14 5.12 -7.77 -24.30
C SER A 14 5.18 -9.27 -24.56
N LYS A 15 5.39 -9.70 -25.81
CA LYS A 15 5.50 -11.11 -26.21
C LYS A 15 6.81 -11.79 -25.79
N ASP A 16 7.78 -11.04 -25.26
CA ASP A 16 9.11 -11.54 -24.85
C ASP A 16 9.20 -11.81 -23.34
N THR A 17 8.07 -12.14 -22.73
CA THR A 17 7.84 -11.92 -21.31
C THR A 17 8.58 -12.91 -20.40
N LEU A 18 8.70 -14.19 -20.78
CA LEU A 18 9.23 -15.27 -19.91
C LEU A 18 10.67 -15.06 -19.40
N GLY A 19 11.58 -14.56 -20.23
CA GLY A 19 12.96 -14.27 -19.81
C GLY A 19 13.04 -13.05 -18.88
N THR A 20 12.28 -12.00 -19.20
CA THR A 20 12.22 -10.79 -18.39
C THR A 20 11.57 -11.02 -17.01
N TRP A 21 10.61 -11.94 -16.86
CA TRP A 21 9.96 -12.23 -15.56
C TRP A 21 10.95 -12.76 -14.49
N LEU A 22 11.97 -13.53 -14.89
CA LEU A 22 12.96 -14.13 -13.98
C LEU A 22 13.97 -13.11 -13.44
N GLU A 23 14.32 -12.10 -14.24
CA GLU A 23 15.29 -11.05 -13.86
C GLU A 23 14.60 -9.85 -13.18
N ILE A 24 13.33 -9.58 -13.53
CA ILE A 24 12.66 -8.34 -13.15
C ILE A 24 12.15 -8.30 -11.70
N LEU A 25 11.61 -9.42 -11.23
CA LEU A 25 10.82 -9.44 -10.00
C LEU A 25 11.57 -9.64 -8.67
N PRO A 26 12.74 -10.33 -8.62
CA PRO A 26 13.47 -10.48 -7.37
C PRO A 26 13.72 -9.11 -6.73
N CYS A 27 14.26 -8.12 -7.46
CA CYS A 27 14.64 -6.84 -6.85
C CYS A 27 13.44 -5.97 -6.38
N GLY A 28 12.33 -5.96 -7.12
CA GLY A 28 11.15 -5.14 -6.81
C GLY A 28 10.33 -5.68 -5.64
N ILE A 29 10.20 -7.01 -5.53
CA ILE A 29 9.43 -7.67 -4.47
C ILE A 29 10.30 -8.05 -3.28
N LEU A 30 11.61 -8.25 -3.45
CA LEU A 30 12.56 -8.18 -2.35
C LEU A 30 12.46 -6.81 -1.69
N HIS A 31 12.43 -5.69 -2.41
CA HIS A 31 12.13 -4.41 -1.76
C HIS A 31 10.72 -4.33 -1.11
N TYR A 32 9.74 -5.10 -1.59
CA TYR A 32 8.37 -5.16 -1.04
C TYR A 32 8.25 -6.00 0.24
N GLY A 33 9.04 -7.07 0.37
CA GLY A 33 9.17 -7.89 1.58
C GLY A 33 10.24 -7.40 2.54
N LEU A 34 11.33 -6.81 2.03
CA LEU A 34 12.53 -6.40 2.76
C LEU A 34 12.56 -4.93 3.12
N GLY A 35 12.04 -4.04 2.26
CA GLY A 35 11.93 -2.60 2.56
C GLY A 35 11.02 -2.31 3.76
N ARG A 36 10.25 -3.31 4.21
CA ARG A 36 9.44 -3.28 5.45
C ARG A 36 10.26 -3.37 6.73
N ASN A 37 11.46 -3.97 6.70
CA ASN A 37 12.29 -4.21 7.88
C ASN A 37 13.71 -3.60 7.77
N ASP A 38 14.28 -3.47 6.57
CA ASP A 38 15.71 -3.11 6.37
C ASP A 38 16.04 -1.62 6.58
N ILE A 39 15.06 -0.71 6.39
CA ILE A 39 15.31 0.74 6.51
C ILE A 39 15.65 1.15 7.95
N PHE A 40 15.20 0.38 8.96
CA PHE A 40 15.36 0.76 10.37
C PHE A 40 16.24 -0.20 11.17
N THR A 41 16.42 -1.45 10.75
CA THR A 41 17.40 -2.36 11.37
C THR A 41 18.84 -1.96 11.04
N SER A 42 19.09 -1.47 9.83
CA SER A 42 20.43 -1.06 9.36
C SER A 42 21.04 0.13 10.12
N ALA A 43 20.23 0.95 10.79
CA ALA A 43 20.70 2.08 11.58
C ALA A 43 21.07 1.72 13.04
N ALA A 44 20.62 0.57 13.55
CA ALA A 44 20.70 0.26 14.99
C ALA A 44 21.53 -0.99 15.35
N GLN A 45 21.66 -1.99 14.46
CA GLN A 45 22.53 -3.16 14.69
C GLN A 45 22.79 -3.90 13.37
N PRO A 46 23.97 -4.54 13.17
CA PRO A 46 24.24 -5.38 12.02
C PRO A 46 23.56 -6.75 12.21
N THR A 47 22.23 -6.77 12.28
CA THR A 47 21.48 -8.00 12.03
C THR A 47 21.64 -8.37 10.56
N ALA A 48 21.82 -9.66 10.26
CA ALA A 48 21.92 -10.12 8.87
C ALA A 48 20.80 -9.51 8.01
N PRO A 49 21.12 -8.94 6.83
CA PRO A 49 20.13 -8.38 5.92
C PRO A 49 18.93 -9.31 5.76
N VAL A 50 17.71 -8.78 5.75
CA VAL A 50 16.50 -9.63 5.66
C VAL A 50 16.49 -10.46 4.36
N LEU A 51 17.35 -10.11 3.39
CA LEU A 51 17.72 -10.92 2.22
C LEU A 51 18.07 -12.38 2.55
N TYR A 52 18.61 -12.66 3.74
CA TYR A 52 18.98 -14.00 4.18
C TYR A 52 17.84 -14.79 4.83
N ALA A 53 16.72 -14.15 5.17
CA ALA A 53 15.57 -14.84 5.73
C ALA A 53 14.88 -15.65 4.62
N TYR A 54 14.74 -16.97 4.78
CA TYR A 54 14.13 -17.84 3.76
C TYR A 54 12.61 -17.65 3.61
N GLN A 55 11.92 -17.23 4.68
CA GLN A 55 10.46 -17.18 4.69
C GLN A 55 9.86 -16.22 3.63
N PRO A 56 10.35 -14.97 3.47
CA PRO A 56 9.91 -14.09 2.37
C PRO A 56 10.10 -14.71 0.99
N TRP A 57 11.21 -15.43 0.77
CA TRP A 57 11.50 -16.08 -0.50
C TRP A 57 10.51 -17.20 -0.80
N ILE A 58 10.18 -18.05 0.18
CA ILE A 58 9.20 -19.12 0.00
C ILE A 58 7.83 -18.53 -0.36
N ASN A 59 7.36 -17.55 0.41
CA ASN A 59 6.06 -16.91 0.17
C ASN A 59 6.01 -16.27 -1.23
N TYR A 60 7.10 -15.63 -1.65
CA TYR A 60 7.22 -15.02 -2.97
C TYR A 60 7.25 -16.06 -4.09
N LEU A 61 8.20 -17.01 -4.04
CA LEU A 61 8.39 -18.02 -5.08
C LEU A 61 7.15 -18.88 -5.25
N ALA A 62 6.47 -19.25 -4.15
CA ALA A 62 5.25 -20.04 -4.22
C ALA A 62 4.15 -19.32 -5.01
N VAL A 63 3.85 -18.05 -4.69
CA VAL A 63 2.83 -17.28 -5.40
C VAL A 63 3.24 -17.02 -6.84
N HIS A 64 4.51 -16.70 -7.08
CA HIS A 64 5.03 -16.42 -8.42
C HIS A 64 4.96 -17.65 -9.33
N LEU A 65 5.43 -18.81 -8.87
CA LEU A 65 5.36 -20.06 -9.61
C LEU A 65 3.92 -20.50 -9.85
N LEU A 66 3.04 -20.34 -8.86
CA LEU A 66 1.61 -20.64 -8.99
C LEU A 66 0.96 -19.78 -10.08
N LEU A 67 1.15 -18.46 -10.04
CA LEU A 67 0.59 -17.54 -11.04
C LEU A 67 1.18 -17.78 -12.43
N THR A 68 2.48 -18.07 -12.50
CA THR A 68 3.15 -18.40 -13.78
C THR A 68 2.57 -19.67 -14.39
N ALA A 69 2.39 -20.73 -13.59
CA ALA A 69 1.77 -21.97 -14.05
C ALA A 69 0.30 -21.75 -14.46
N ALA A 70 -0.45 -20.93 -13.71
CA ALA A 70 -1.84 -20.60 -14.05
C ALA A 70 -1.95 -19.84 -15.39
N PHE A 71 -1.07 -18.86 -15.62
CA PHE A 71 -1.06 -18.09 -16.87
C PHE A 71 -0.48 -18.88 -18.04
N SER A 72 0.42 -19.83 -17.82
CA SER A 72 0.85 -20.74 -18.88
C SER A 72 -0.25 -21.71 -19.28
N ALA A 73 -1.05 -22.18 -18.33
CA ALA A 73 -2.18 -23.08 -18.59
C ALA A 73 -3.35 -22.37 -19.29
N ALA A 74 -3.58 -21.09 -19.00
CA ALA A 74 -4.63 -20.29 -19.62
C ALA A 74 -4.13 -18.90 -20.05
N PRO A 75 -3.47 -18.78 -21.22
CA PRO A 75 -2.90 -17.52 -21.72
C PRO A 75 -3.91 -16.40 -21.97
N SER A 76 -5.21 -16.72 -22.05
CA SER A 76 -6.29 -15.75 -22.24
C SER A 76 -6.62 -14.96 -20.96
N LEU A 77 -6.29 -15.49 -19.77
CA LEU A 77 -6.54 -14.84 -18.48
C LEU A 77 -5.95 -13.42 -18.39
N PRO A 78 -4.65 -13.18 -18.65
CA PRO A 78 -4.06 -11.84 -18.55
C PRO A 78 -4.53 -10.88 -19.65
N THR A 79 -5.08 -11.37 -20.76
CA THR A 79 -5.59 -10.51 -21.84
C THR A 79 -6.99 -9.97 -21.56
N ASN A 80 -7.74 -10.59 -20.66
CA ASN A 80 -9.10 -10.17 -20.35
C ASN A 80 -9.11 -9.03 -19.32
N ALA A 81 -9.17 -7.79 -19.82
CA ALA A 81 -9.19 -6.58 -18.99
C ALA A 81 -10.39 -6.52 -18.01
N GLU A 82 -11.53 -7.12 -18.36
CA GLU A 82 -12.70 -7.14 -17.47
C GLU A 82 -12.50 -8.07 -16.29
N LEU A 83 -11.91 -9.25 -16.55
CA LEU A 83 -11.54 -10.21 -15.51
C LEU A 83 -10.55 -9.58 -14.53
N LEU A 84 -9.48 -8.96 -15.04
CA LEU A 84 -8.46 -8.29 -14.23
C LEU A 84 -9.07 -7.17 -13.38
N SER A 85 -9.93 -6.34 -13.96
CA SER A 85 -10.61 -5.30 -13.19
C SER A 85 -11.60 -5.85 -12.16
N SER A 86 -12.15 -7.04 -12.37
CA SER A 86 -13.02 -7.71 -11.39
C SER A 86 -12.20 -8.33 -10.26
N LEU A 87 -11.03 -8.90 -10.58
CA LEU A 87 -10.08 -9.38 -9.58
C LEU A 87 -9.59 -8.25 -8.66
N ASP A 88 -9.31 -7.06 -9.19
CA ASP A 88 -8.96 -5.89 -8.38
C ASP A 88 -10.06 -5.53 -7.36
N LEU A 89 -11.35 -5.70 -7.73
CA LEU A 89 -12.49 -5.46 -6.85
C LEU A 89 -12.72 -6.58 -5.82
N VAL A 90 -12.31 -7.80 -6.11
CA VAL A 90 -12.45 -8.94 -5.18
C VAL A 90 -11.26 -9.01 -4.22
N LEU A 91 -10.07 -8.61 -4.66
CA LEU A 91 -8.82 -8.76 -3.92
C LEU A 91 -8.47 -7.56 -3.02
N PHE A 92 -9.07 -6.38 -3.22
CA PHE A 92 -8.76 -5.22 -2.37
C PHE A 92 -8.97 -5.45 -0.86
N PRO A 93 -9.96 -6.22 -0.37
CA PRO A 93 -10.10 -6.47 1.07
C PRO A 93 -8.93 -7.29 1.61
N LEU A 94 -8.47 -8.28 0.83
CA LEU A 94 -7.31 -9.10 1.17
C LEU A 94 -6.04 -8.26 1.22
N ASP A 95 -5.84 -7.39 0.23
CA ASP A 95 -4.72 -6.46 0.20
C ASP A 95 -4.72 -5.51 1.42
N ALA A 96 -5.89 -4.94 1.76
CA ALA A 96 -6.04 -4.09 2.94
C ALA A 96 -5.68 -4.82 4.25
N ILE A 97 -6.10 -6.09 4.41
CA ILE A 97 -5.77 -6.90 5.60
C ILE A 97 -4.26 -7.19 5.65
N LEU A 98 -3.66 -7.63 4.55
CA LEU A 98 -2.23 -7.93 4.47
C LEU A 98 -1.37 -6.69 4.74
N ARG A 99 -1.79 -5.54 4.23
CA ARG A 99 -1.12 -4.25 4.41
C ARG A 99 -1.24 -3.75 5.84
N THR A 100 -2.41 -3.91 6.47
CA THR A 100 -2.60 -3.60 7.89
C THR A 100 -1.75 -4.47 8.80
N ASN A 101 -1.67 -5.78 8.51
CA ASN A 101 -0.80 -6.69 9.25
C ASN A 101 0.66 -6.24 9.19
N ALA A 102 1.12 -5.83 8.02
CA ALA A 102 2.49 -5.32 7.87
C ALA A 102 2.74 -4.01 8.61
N ILE A 103 1.81 -3.05 8.52
CA ILE A 103 1.92 -1.78 9.26
C ILE A 103 2.00 -2.07 10.76
N THR A 104 1.07 -2.88 11.28
CA THR A 104 1.03 -3.17 12.72
C THR A 104 2.19 -4.05 13.19
N SER A 105 2.75 -4.93 12.36
CA SER A 105 3.99 -5.63 12.69
C SER A 105 5.18 -4.69 12.74
N THR A 106 5.29 -3.74 11.81
CA THR A 106 6.36 -2.73 11.83
C THR A 106 6.26 -1.86 13.09
N LEU A 107 5.04 -1.44 13.46
CA LEU A 107 4.82 -0.65 14.68
C LEU A 107 5.08 -1.45 15.96
N ALA A 108 4.98 -2.78 15.95
CA ALA A 108 5.29 -3.61 17.12
C ALA A 108 6.77 -3.49 17.53
N HIS A 109 7.67 -3.13 16.62
CA HIS A 109 9.09 -2.84 16.94
C HIS A 109 9.27 -1.56 17.76
N LEU A 110 8.26 -0.67 17.77
CA LEU A 110 8.23 0.54 18.60
C LEU A 110 7.59 0.31 19.97
N SER A 111 7.26 -0.94 20.31
CA SER A 111 6.64 -1.25 21.59
C SER A 111 7.52 -0.79 22.77
N PRO A 112 6.90 -0.30 23.86
CA PRO A 112 7.62 0.10 25.07
C PRO A 112 8.42 -1.10 25.61
N GLY A 113 9.75 -1.00 25.56
CA GLY A 113 10.66 -2.09 25.94
C GLY A 113 11.60 -2.55 24.83
N SER A 114 11.38 -2.12 23.58
CA SER A 114 12.36 -2.29 22.50
C SER A 114 13.64 -1.50 22.81
N GLN A 115 14.76 -2.20 23.02
CA GLN A 115 16.07 -1.57 23.23
C GLN A 115 16.72 -1.09 21.92
N LEU A 116 16.13 -1.44 20.78
CA LEU A 116 16.71 -1.21 19.45
C LEU A 116 16.48 0.21 18.92
N ILE A 117 15.45 0.91 19.42
CA ILE A 117 15.00 2.19 18.86
C ILE A 117 14.98 3.25 19.97
N SER A 118 15.50 4.43 19.65
CA SER A 118 15.52 5.56 20.58
C SER A 118 14.11 5.88 21.09
N PRO A 119 13.92 6.10 22.41
CA PRO A 119 12.60 6.40 22.99
C PRO A 119 11.99 7.69 22.44
N ILE A 120 12.81 8.62 21.94
CA ILE A 120 12.35 9.86 21.31
C ILE A 120 11.58 9.55 20.02
N LEU A 121 12.04 8.56 19.25
CA LEU A 121 11.39 8.16 18.00
C LEU A 121 10.13 7.34 18.26
N SER A 122 10.15 6.42 19.24
CA SER A 122 8.97 5.64 19.61
C SER A 122 7.85 6.51 20.22
N HIS A 123 8.18 7.67 20.81
CA HIS A 123 7.18 8.61 21.31
C HIS A 123 6.70 9.61 20.25
N SER A 124 7.26 9.59 19.03
CA SER A 124 6.92 10.54 17.98
C SER A 124 5.74 10.03 17.13
N PRO A 125 4.57 10.70 17.15
CA PRO A 125 3.43 10.31 16.32
C PRO A 125 3.72 10.46 14.82
N LEU A 126 4.57 11.43 14.46
CA LEU A 126 5.05 11.60 13.08
C LEU A 126 5.89 10.41 12.64
N PHE A 127 6.74 9.87 13.52
CA PHE A 127 7.55 8.71 13.21
C PHE A 127 6.67 7.47 12.97
N HIS A 128 5.65 7.24 13.79
CA HIS A 128 4.65 6.19 13.56
C HIS A 128 3.93 6.36 12.22
N PHE A 129 3.56 7.60 11.85
CA PHE A 129 2.94 7.90 10.57
C PHE A 129 3.87 7.55 9.40
N VAL A 130 5.13 7.97 9.45
CA VAL A 130 6.13 7.69 8.41
C VAL A 130 6.37 6.18 8.31
N LEU A 131 6.51 5.46 9.43
CA LEU A 131 6.63 4.00 9.44
C LEU A 131 5.41 3.31 8.83
N GLY A 132 4.22 3.82 9.11
CA GLY A 132 2.99 3.35 8.48
C GLY A 132 3.05 3.52 6.96
N CYS A 133 3.43 4.72 6.49
CA CYS A 133 3.57 4.99 5.06
C CYS A 133 4.61 4.07 4.39
N THR A 134 5.78 3.88 5.02
CA THR A 134 6.86 3.06 4.46
C THR A 134 6.51 1.58 4.47
N ALA A 135 5.97 1.05 5.57
CA ALA A 135 5.55 -0.36 5.67
C ALA A 135 4.45 -0.69 4.65
N SER A 136 3.62 0.28 4.33
CA SER A 136 2.52 0.15 3.40
C SER A 136 3.00 0.22 1.94
N SER A 137 3.79 1.23 1.58
CA SER A 137 4.10 1.60 0.18
C SER A 137 5.54 1.41 -0.27
N GLY A 138 6.46 1.11 0.65
CA GLY A 138 7.90 1.11 0.37
C GLY A 138 8.28 0.22 -0.82
N GLY A 139 7.70 -0.98 -0.89
CA GLY A 139 7.93 -1.89 -2.00
C GLY A 139 7.45 -1.36 -3.35
N GLY A 140 6.21 -0.88 -3.41
CA GLY A 140 5.60 -0.40 -4.67
C GLY A 140 6.30 0.84 -5.19
N ILE A 141 6.66 1.76 -4.29
CA ILE A 141 7.44 2.96 -4.64
C ILE A 141 8.83 2.55 -5.13
N SER A 142 9.51 1.63 -4.45
CA SER A 142 10.87 1.20 -4.85
C SER A 142 10.85 0.51 -6.21
N ALA A 143 9.92 -0.43 -6.43
CA ALA A 143 9.73 -1.09 -7.71
C ALA A 143 9.41 -0.08 -8.83
N ALA A 144 8.56 0.92 -8.56
CA ALA A 144 8.26 1.99 -9.51
C ALA A 144 9.46 2.88 -9.83
N THR A 145 10.26 3.19 -8.81
CA THR A 145 11.42 4.06 -8.90
C THR A 145 12.54 3.40 -9.70
N LEU A 146 12.77 2.11 -9.46
CA LEU A 146 13.72 1.30 -10.24
C LEU A 146 13.20 1.00 -11.66
N GLY A 147 11.91 1.22 -11.91
CA GLY A 147 11.29 0.96 -13.20
C GLY A 147 11.32 -0.52 -13.55
N VAL A 148 11.21 -1.41 -12.55
CA VAL A 148 11.40 -2.86 -12.75
C VAL A 148 10.43 -3.41 -13.80
N TRP A 149 9.27 -2.78 -13.97
CA TRP A 149 8.24 -3.22 -14.91
C TRP A 149 8.49 -2.82 -16.37
N ASN A 150 9.51 -2.01 -16.63
CA ASN A 150 9.93 -1.69 -17.98
C ASN A 150 11.03 -2.68 -18.41
N PRO A 151 11.01 -3.15 -19.67
CA PRO A 151 12.11 -3.96 -20.21
C PRO A 151 13.45 -3.22 -20.16
N ASN A 152 13.40 -1.88 -20.27
CA ASN A 152 14.55 -1.01 -20.10
C ASN A 152 14.57 -0.46 -18.66
N TRP A 153 15.29 -1.14 -17.77
CA TRP A 153 15.45 -0.71 -16.37
C TRP A 153 16.00 0.72 -16.29
N GLY A 154 15.45 1.54 -15.40
CA GLY A 154 15.88 2.93 -15.20
C GLY A 154 15.57 3.91 -16.34
N SER A 155 15.03 3.47 -17.49
CA SER A 155 14.76 4.34 -18.66
C SER A 155 13.71 5.44 -18.43
N GLY A 156 12.92 5.35 -17.35
CA GLY A 156 11.94 6.37 -16.94
C GLY A 156 12.47 7.40 -15.92
N GLY A 157 13.77 7.36 -15.62
CA GLY A 157 14.37 8.08 -14.50
C GLY A 157 13.98 7.48 -13.15
N PHE A 158 14.86 7.60 -12.15
CA PHE A 158 14.59 7.20 -10.76
C PHE A 158 13.57 8.11 -10.06
N THR A 159 12.54 8.55 -10.79
CA THR A 159 11.51 9.46 -10.28
C THR A 159 10.43 8.63 -9.57
N PRO A 160 10.27 8.81 -8.24
CA PRO A 160 9.23 8.15 -7.47
C PRO A 160 7.84 8.40 -8.06
N ALA A 161 6.96 7.39 -7.99
CA ALA A 161 5.63 7.45 -8.61
C ALA A 161 4.80 8.65 -8.17
N PHE A 162 4.92 9.09 -6.91
CA PHE A 162 4.18 10.23 -6.36
C PHE A 162 4.69 11.59 -6.84
N LEU A 163 5.89 11.68 -7.43
CA LEU A 163 6.42 12.90 -8.05
C LEU A 163 6.15 12.95 -9.56
N ARG A 164 5.62 11.88 -10.15
CA ARG A 164 5.24 11.88 -11.57
C ARG A 164 3.99 12.73 -11.76
N LYS A 165 3.91 13.42 -12.90
CA LYS A 165 2.80 14.32 -13.24
C LYS A 165 1.46 13.58 -13.12
N GLY A 166 0.71 13.89 -12.07
CA GLY A 166 -0.57 13.24 -11.75
C GLY A 166 -1.74 13.71 -12.62
N PRO A 167 -2.93 13.10 -12.45
CA PRO A 167 -4.15 13.57 -13.09
C PRO A 167 -4.44 15.04 -12.74
N ARG A 168 -5.05 15.77 -13.67
CA ARG A 168 -5.38 17.20 -13.46
C ARG A 168 -6.40 17.45 -12.34
N SER A 169 -7.18 16.44 -11.95
CA SER A 169 -8.16 16.56 -10.87
C SER A 169 -7.48 16.35 -9.51
N PRO A 170 -7.63 17.29 -8.55
CA PRO A 170 -7.02 17.16 -7.22
C PRO A 170 -7.52 15.92 -6.48
N PHE A 171 -8.80 15.58 -6.64
CA PHE A 171 -9.40 14.41 -6.01
C PHE A 171 -8.76 13.09 -6.51
N ASN A 172 -8.57 12.96 -7.82
CA ASN A 172 -7.91 11.79 -8.40
C ASN A 172 -6.43 11.72 -8.02
N SER A 173 -5.77 12.86 -7.85
CA SER A 173 -4.38 12.91 -7.38
C SER A 173 -4.25 12.41 -5.93
N ILE A 174 -5.19 12.77 -5.05
CA ILE A 174 -5.22 12.30 -3.66
C ILE A 174 -5.49 10.79 -3.60
N LEU A 175 -6.45 10.30 -4.40
CA LEU A 175 -6.75 8.87 -4.47
C LEU A 175 -5.59 8.04 -5.06
N ASN A 176 -4.84 8.59 -6.01
CA ASN A 176 -3.67 7.92 -6.58
C ASN A 176 -2.49 7.85 -5.61
N THR A 177 -2.39 8.79 -4.68
CA THR A 177 -1.35 8.81 -3.63
C THR A 177 -1.79 8.12 -2.34
N LEU A 178 -3.02 7.58 -2.31
CA LEU A 178 -3.60 6.84 -1.18
C LEU A 178 -2.71 5.68 -0.72
N ASP A 179 -2.01 5.02 -1.64
CA ASP A 179 -1.09 3.95 -1.28
C ASP A 179 0.03 4.43 -0.36
N VAL A 180 0.43 5.70 -0.47
CA VAL A 180 1.52 6.28 0.31
C VAL A 180 1.01 6.69 1.70
N TRP A 181 0.06 7.61 1.76
CA TRP A 181 -0.39 8.20 3.03
C TRP A 181 -1.38 7.33 3.79
N GLY A 182 -2.11 6.44 3.11
CA GLY A 182 -3.11 5.57 3.74
C GLY A 182 -2.50 4.66 4.81
N GLY A 183 -1.25 4.22 4.62
CA GLY A 183 -0.52 3.47 5.64
C GLY A 183 -0.26 4.25 6.92
N GLY A 184 0.08 5.54 6.78
CA GLY A 184 0.27 6.44 7.93
C GLY A 184 -1.03 6.68 8.71
N VAL A 185 -2.15 6.84 8.01
CA VAL A 185 -3.47 6.97 8.67
C VAL A 185 -3.84 5.72 9.47
N VAL A 186 -3.60 4.54 8.90
CA VAL A 186 -3.80 3.25 9.60
C VAL A 186 -2.91 3.15 10.83
N ALA A 187 -1.65 3.60 10.76
CA ALA A 187 -0.75 3.63 11.90
C ALA A 187 -1.27 4.55 13.02
N VAL A 188 -1.84 5.71 12.68
CA VAL A 188 -2.48 6.63 13.63
C VAL A 188 -3.71 6.01 14.26
N ILE A 189 -4.62 5.42 13.47
CA ILE A 189 -5.83 4.75 13.96
C ILE A 189 -5.46 3.60 14.91
N TYR A 190 -4.47 2.78 14.53
CA TYR A 190 -3.98 1.69 15.37
C TYR A 190 -3.35 2.21 16.67
N GLY A 191 -2.53 3.26 16.60
CA GLY A 191 -1.88 3.86 17.77
C GLY A 191 -2.87 4.53 18.74
N ILE A 192 -3.89 5.23 18.23
CA ILE A 192 -4.96 5.81 19.05
C ILE A 192 -5.79 4.70 19.69
N SER A 193 -6.22 3.70 18.91
CA SER A 193 -7.09 2.63 19.41
C SER A 193 -6.45 1.73 20.46
N THR A 194 -5.12 1.60 20.43
CA THR A 194 -4.33 0.87 21.42
C THR A 194 -3.77 1.74 22.55
N SER A 195 -4.11 3.04 22.57
CA SER A 195 -3.59 4.04 23.52
C SER A 195 -2.07 4.05 23.63
N HIS A 196 -1.38 4.04 22.50
CA HIS A 196 0.08 4.13 22.47
C HIS A 196 0.55 5.51 22.98
N ILE A 197 1.66 5.53 23.73
CA ILE A 197 2.18 6.73 24.41
C ILE A 197 2.36 7.93 23.46
N ALA A 198 2.83 7.67 22.24
CA ALA A 198 3.03 8.68 21.20
C ALA A 198 1.78 9.49 20.82
N PHE A 199 0.58 8.93 21.02
CA PHE A 199 -0.68 9.55 20.61
C PHE A 199 -1.47 10.16 21.77
N HIS A 200 -0.98 10.10 23.01
CA HIS A 200 -1.65 10.72 24.16
C HIS A 200 -2.02 12.20 23.93
N PRO A 201 -1.11 13.07 23.43
CA PRO A 201 -1.46 14.47 23.18
C PRO A 201 -2.61 14.62 22.17
N LEU A 202 -2.61 13.77 21.14
CA LEU A 202 -3.63 13.78 20.10
C LEU A 202 -4.99 13.32 20.64
N VAL A 203 -5.02 12.30 21.50
CA VAL A 203 -6.24 11.82 22.14
C VAL A 203 -6.83 12.90 23.06
N VAL A 204 -5.99 13.58 23.85
CA VAL A 204 -6.44 14.70 24.70
C VAL A 204 -7.05 15.81 23.86
N TYR A 205 -6.39 16.19 22.75
CA TYR A 205 -6.87 17.20 21.83
C TYR A 205 -8.19 16.82 21.12
N LEU A 206 -8.35 15.54 20.75
CA LEU A 206 -9.54 15.04 20.05
C LEU A 206 -10.71 14.73 21.00
N SER A 207 -10.44 14.54 22.29
CA SER A 207 -11.46 14.20 23.30
C SER A 207 -12.71 15.09 23.31
N PRO A 208 -12.66 16.44 23.18
CA PRO A 208 -13.87 17.26 23.14
C PRO A 208 -14.73 16.99 21.91
N TYR A 209 -14.14 16.71 20.75
CA TYR A 209 -14.87 16.40 19.53
C TYR A 209 -15.51 15.01 19.59
N ILE A 210 -14.79 14.04 20.15
CA ILE A 210 -15.32 12.68 20.34
C ILE A 210 -16.53 12.72 21.26
N ARG A 211 -16.53 13.53 22.32
CA ARG A 211 -17.70 13.71 23.22
C ARG A 211 -18.95 14.22 22.50
N VAL A 212 -18.80 15.02 21.46
CA VAL A 212 -19.93 15.57 20.69
C VAL A 212 -20.56 14.51 19.78
N PHE A 213 -19.76 13.58 19.26
CA PHE A 213 -20.22 12.53 18.34
C PHE A 213 -20.44 11.16 19.00
N SER A 214 -19.96 10.96 20.23
CA SER A 214 -20.07 9.71 20.97
C SER A 214 -21.30 9.73 21.87
N LEU A 215 -22.19 8.75 21.69
CA LEU A 215 -23.28 8.42 22.63
C LEU A 215 -22.76 7.72 23.91
N ILE A 216 -21.44 7.59 24.07
CA ILE A 216 -20.77 6.83 25.14
C ILE A 216 -19.90 7.78 25.96
N ASP A 217 -19.93 7.63 27.29
CA ASP A 217 -19.11 8.42 28.21
C ASP A 217 -17.61 8.16 27.97
N THR A 218 -16.90 9.20 27.54
CA THR A 218 -15.47 9.13 27.21
C THR A 218 -14.56 8.73 28.37
N LYS A 219 -15.05 8.78 29.62
CA LYS A 219 -14.28 8.36 30.80
C LYS A 219 -14.07 6.84 30.86
N GLU A 220 -14.82 6.05 30.09
CA GLU A 220 -14.74 4.59 30.06
C GLU A 220 -14.10 4.02 28.79
N ILE A 221 -13.46 4.84 27.94
CA ILE A 221 -12.82 4.34 26.72
C ILE A 221 -11.57 3.54 27.10
N LYS A 222 -11.78 2.25 27.34
CA LYS A 222 -10.72 1.28 27.49
C LYS A 222 -10.01 1.10 26.13
N PRO A 223 -8.67 1.12 26.09
CA PRO A 223 -7.95 0.79 24.86
C PRO A 223 -8.43 -0.54 24.30
N LEU A 224 -8.58 -0.60 22.97
CA LEU A 224 -8.90 -1.85 22.29
C LEU A 224 -7.74 -2.83 22.48
N SER A 225 -8.07 -4.12 22.49
CA SER A 225 -7.04 -5.15 22.40
C SER A 225 -6.23 -4.96 21.10
N PRO A 226 -4.97 -5.43 21.04
CA PRO A 226 -4.17 -5.32 19.81
C PRO A 226 -4.87 -5.90 18.58
N LEU A 227 -5.67 -6.96 18.76
CA LEU A 227 -6.47 -7.55 17.70
C LEU A 227 -7.64 -6.64 17.28
N GLY A 228 -8.34 -6.01 18.24
CA GLY A 228 -9.41 -5.06 17.98
C GLY A 228 -8.92 -3.78 17.30
N GLY A 229 -7.75 -3.26 17.71
CA GLY A 229 -7.11 -2.14 17.03
C GLY A 229 -6.71 -2.50 15.59
N LYS A 230 -6.18 -3.71 15.37
CA LYS A 230 -5.84 -4.22 14.02
C LYS A 230 -7.08 -4.34 13.14
N SER A 231 -8.18 -4.89 13.65
CA SER A 231 -9.40 -5.05 12.86
C SER A 231 -10.03 -3.70 12.49
N LEU A 232 -10.04 -2.73 13.41
CA LEU A 232 -10.49 -1.36 13.13
C LEU A 232 -9.63 -0.68 12.06
N ALA A 233 -8.31 -0.81 12.19
CA ALA A 233 -7.36 -0.25 11.24
C ALA A 233 -7.50 -0.90 9.85
N ALA A 234 -7.75 -2.21 9.80
CA ALA A 234 -8.02 -2.95 8.56
C ALA A 234 -9.33 -2.52 7.90
N ALA A 235 -10.40 -2.33 8.68
CA ALA A 235 -11.67 -1.81 8.17
C ALA A 235 -11.50 -0.41 7.57
N ALA A 236 -10.75 0.48 8.23
CA ALA A 236 -10.46 1.81 7.71
C ALA A 236 -9.71 1.76 6.36
N LEU A 237 -8.67 0.91 6.26
CA LEU A 237 -7.92 0.76 5.02
C LEU A 237 -8.77 0.13 3.91
N MET A 238 -9.64 -0.82 4.26
CA MET A 238 -10.57 -1.46 3.33
C MET A 238 -11.55 -0.45 2.74
N VAL A 239 -12.08 0.48 3.54
CA VAL A 239 -12.94 1.57 3.04
C VAL A 239 -12.15 2.46 2.09
N LEU A 240 -10.95 2.89 2.47
CA LEU A 240 -10.11 3.74 1.62
C LEU A 240 -9.79 3.08 0.27
N PHE A 241 -9.36 1.83 0.29
CA PHE A 241 -9.02 1.07 -0.92
C PHE A 241 -10.26 0.70 -1.73
N GLY A 242 -11.38 0.42 -1.09
CA GLY A 242 -12.67 0.21 -1.75
C GLY A 242 -13.13 1.45 -2.53
N VAL A 243 -13.01 2.64 -1.94
CA VAL A 243 -13.31 3.92 -2.62
C VAL A 243 -12.44 4.10 -3.85
N ARG A 244 -11.14 3.80 -3.75
CA ARG A 244 -10.23 3.87 -4.90
C ARG A 244 -10.58 2.83 -5.98
N ALA A 245 -10.80 1.58 -5.61
CA ALA A 245 -11.13 0.52 -6.55
C ALA A 245 -12.44 0.81 -7.29
N LEU A 246 -13.45 1.29 -6.56
CA LEU A 246 -14.72 1.73 -7.14
C LEU A 246 -14.54 2.94 -8.07
N SER A 247 -13.79 3.95 -7.64
CA SER A 247 -13.49 5.13 -8.48
C SER A 247 -12.80 4.73 -9.77
N ALA A 248 -11.81 3.83 -9.70
CA ALA A 248 -11.13 3.29 -10.87
C ALA A 248 -12.11 2.56 -11.80
N ARG A 249 -13.01 1.72 -11.26
CA ARG A 249 -14.02 0.99 -12.06
C ARG A 249 -14.98 1.94 -12.77
N LEU A 250 -15.45 2.98 -12.08
CA LEU A 250 -16.36 3.96 -12.66
C LEU A 250 -15.71 4.73 -13.82
N GLN A 251 -14.41 4.99 -13.77
CA GLN A 251 -13.67 5.64 -14.86
C GLN A 251 -13.52 4.77 -16.11
N THR A 252 -13.67 3.44 -15.99
CA THR A 252 -13.57 2.51 -17.12
C THR A 252 -14.91 2.16 -17.77
N LEU A 253 -16.03 2.64 -17.22
CA LEU A 253 -17.34 2.39 -17.83
C LEU A 253 -17.44 3.18 -19.16
N PRO A 254 -17.89 2.54 -20.25
CA PRO A 254 -18.12 3.25 -21.50
C PRO A 254 -19.15 4.37 -21.25
N LEU A 255 -18.81 5.59 -21.66
CA LEU A 255 -19.75 6.70 -21.61
C LEU A 255 -20.98 6.34 -22.46
N PRO A 256 -22.20 6.66 -21.99
CA PRO A 256 -23.40 6.38 -22.75
C PRO A 256 -23.31 7.02 -24.14
N PRO A 257 -23.72 6.31 -25.21
CA PRO A 257 -23.70 6.81 -26.57
C PRO A 257 -24.65 8.01 -26.69
N GLY A 258 -24.12 9.22 -26.52
CA GLY A 258 -24.92 10.45 -26.53
C GLY A 258 -24.22 11.70 -26.02
N THR A 259 -23.07 11.59 -25.34
CA THR A 259 -22.34 12.75 -24.77
C THR A 259 -21.08 13.18 -25.55
N ALA A 260 -20.78 12.52 -26.68
CA ALA A 260 -19.67 12.87 -27.55
C ALA A 260 -20.10 13.74 -28.75
N GLN A 261 -20.80 14.84 -28.51
CA GLN A 261 -20.94 15.91 -29.50
C GLN A 261 -20.76 17.26 -28.79
N GLY A 262 -19.72 18.01 -29.16
CA GLY A 262 -19.52 19.37 -28.66
C GLY A 262 -18.10 19.77 -28.31
N LYS A 263 -17.08 19.36 -29.07
CA LYS A 263 -15.87 20.20 -29.21
C LYS A 263 -15.64 20.48 -30.68
N GLY A 264 -16.46 21.41 -31.17
CA GLY A 264 -16.23 22.10 -32.43
C GLY A 264 -14.88 22.81 -32.39
N LYS A 265 -14.16 22.67 -33.49
CA LYS A 265 -13.02 23.49 -33.87
C LYS A 265 -13.42 24.98 -33.79
N ILE A 266 -12.58 25.80 -33.18
CA ILE A 266 -12.37 27.20 -33.58
C ILE A 266 -10.89 27.29 -33.94
#